data_AF-A0A0R1V932-F1
#
_entry.id   AF-A0A0R1V932-F1
#
_cell.length_a   1.000
_cell.length_b   1.000
_cell.length_c   1.000
_cell.angle_alpha   90.00
_cell.angle_beta   90.00
_cell.angle_gamma   90.00
#
_symmetry.space_group_name_H-M   'P 1'
#
loop_
_entity.id
_entity.type
_entity.pdbx_description
1 polymer ?
#
loop_
_entity_poly.entity_id
_entity_poly.type
_entity_poly.pdbx_seq_one_letter_code
_entity_poly.pdbx_strand_id
1 'polypeptide(L)'
;MSPIKFKRFFTTIIYAGILIGVIWLYRYNQPFQRSIDNFTSAAQITINNWINPKTTQTDATSASETTSENGSESGQWTSNSATLYLDLNNQTLDQATREAIQAWNDTGVFTFKITTNRKKADVVITTMDNNSNGAAGLTKMNINSVTHYFVNGKMYLNQAYLLSPEYNYSYQQIVNTAEHELGHVIGLSHTDEISVMQPAGSLYSIQQLDIDNVKNLYNEK
;
A
#
# COMPACT_ATOMS: atom_id res chain seq x y z
N MET A 1 50.68 -21.38 4.02
CA MET A 1 49.80 -20.19 4.01
C MET A 1 49.85 -19.57 5.40
N SER A 2 50.17 -18.26 5.54
CA SER A 2 50.27 -17.63 6.87
C SER A 2 48.91 -17.69 7.60
N PRO A 3 48.86 -17.96 8.92
CA PRO A 3 47.62 -18.10 9.70
C PRO A 3 46.73 -16.85 9.64
N ILE A 4 47.32 -15.68 9.36
CA ILE A 4 46.61 -14.40 9.17
C ILE A 4 45.83 -14.39 7.83
N LYS A 5 46.40 -14.97 6.76
CA LYS A 5 45.73 -15.06 5.45
C LYS A 5 44.59 -16.07 5.47
N PHE A 6 44.71 -17.13 6.26
CA PHE A 6 43.68 -18.16 6.43
C PHE A 6 42.48 -17.64 7.25
N LYS A 7 42.71 -16.91 8.35
CA LYS A 7 41.64 -16.24 9.11
C LYS A 7 40.87 -15.21 8.28
N ARG A 8 41.59 -14.40 7.48
CA ARG A 8 40.99 -13.41 6.58
C ARG A 8 40.12 -14.03 5.48
N PHE A 9 40.54 -15.19 4.96
CA PHE A 9 39.77 -15.93 3.96
C PHE A 9 38.46 -16.47 4.56
N PHE A 10 38.51 -17.04 5.76
CA PHE A 10 37.31 -17.53 6.45
C PHE A 10 36.32 -16.42 6.83
N THR A 11 36.80 -15.26 7.29
CA THR A 11 35.91 -14.13 7.56
C THR A 11 35.22 -13.62 6.30
N THR A 12 35.90 -13.56 5.15
CA THR A 12 35.26 -13.18 3.88
C THR A 12 34.15 -14.15 3.47
N ILE A 13 34.33 -15.46 3.66
CA ILE A 13 33.29 -16.46 3.36
C ILE A 13 32.07 -16.29 4.27
N ILE A 14 32.27 -15.99 5.55
CA ILE A 14 31.16 -15.73 6.49
C ILE A 14 30.36 -14.50 6.04
N TYR A 15 31.02 -13.41 5.70
CA TYR A 15 30.32 -12.22 5.21
C TYR A 15 29.59 -12.47 3.89
N ALA A 16 30.19 -13.21 2.95
CA ALA A 16 29.53 -13.59 1.70
C ALA A 16 28.29 -14.47 1.96
N GLY A 17 28.37 -15.41 2.91
CA GLY A 17 27.24 -16.24 3.32
C GLY A 17 26.10 -15.43 3.93
N ILE A 18 26.41 -14.44 4.77
CA ILE A 18 25.43 -13.50 5.32
C ILE A 18 24.78 -12.70 4.20
N LEU A 19 25.57 -12.17 3.25
CA LEU A 19 25.08 -11.35 2.14
C LEU A 19 24.15 -12.15 1.22
N ILE A 20 24.53 -13.39 0.89
CA ILE A 20 23.68 -14.33 0.15
C ILE A 20 22.40 -14.64 0.94
N GLY A 21 22.50 -14.88 2.25
CA GLY A 21 21.35 -15.13 3.11
C GLY A 21 20.37 -13.95 3.16
N VAL A 22 20.87 -12.72 3.21
CA VAL A 22 20.06 -11.49 3.16
C VAL A 22 19.41 -11.32 1.79
N ILE A 23 20.14 -11.55 0.68
CA ILE A 23 19.56 -11.51 -0.68
C ILE A 23 18.49 -12.58 -0.84
N TRP A 24 18.71 -13.77 -0.29
CA TRP A 24 17.75 -14.85 -0.32
C TRP A 24 16.50 -14.50 0.49
N LEU A 25 16.66 -13.97 1.71
CA LEU A 25 15.53 -13.47 2.52
C LEU A 25 14.77 -12.35 1.81
N TYR A 26 15.46 -11.40 1.20
CA TYR A 26 14.84 -10.32 0.42
C TYR A 26 14.02 -10.84 -0.75
N ARG A 27 14.48 -11.90 -1.44
CA ARG A 27 13.77 -12.46 -2.59
C ARG A 27 12.58 -13.35 -2.23
N TYR A 28 12.63 -14.05 -1.09
CA TYR A 28 11.68 -15.11 -0.77
C TYR A 28 10.79 -14.83 0.44
N ASN A 29 11.05 -13.76 1.21
CA ASN A 29 10.26 -13.39 2.37
C ASN A 29 9.63 -12.00 2.15
N GLN A 30 8.38 -11.99 1.69
CA GLN A 30 7.61 -10.78 1.38
C GLN A 30 7.55 -9.78 2.57
N PRO A 31 7.29 -10.20 3.82
CA PRO A 31 7.40 -9.31 4.99
C PRO A 31 8.78 -8.64 5.14
N PHE A 32 9.87 -9.37 4.93
CA PHE A 32 11.23 -8.82 5.04
C PHE A 32 11.53 -7.84 3.90
N GLN A 33 11.12 -8.18 2.67
CA GLN A 33 11.23 -7.28 1.52
C GLN A 33 10.54 -5.94 1.82
N ARG A 34 9.28 -5.97 2.27
CA ARG A 34 8.52 -4.75 2.61
C ARG A 34 9.13 -3.97 3.77
N SER A 35 9.65 -4.64 4.80
CA SER A 35 10.33 -3.94 5.90
C SER A 35 11.55 -3.14 5.40
N ILE A 36 12.32 -3.71 4.47
CA ILE A 36 13.46 -3.04 3.82
C ILE A 36 12.98 -1.92 2.87
N ASP A 37 11.93 -2.15 2.09
CA ASP A 37 11.41 -1.16 1.13
C ASP A 37 10.75 0.04 1.85
N ASN A 38 10.07 -0.19 2.98
CA ASN A 38 9.56 0.86 3.88
C ASN A 38 10.69 1.68 4.50
N PHE A 39 11.72 1.00 5.03
CA PHE A 39 12.87 1.67 5.62
C PHE A 39 13.61 2.52 4.59
N THR A 40 13.83 1.99 3.38
CA THR A 40 14.53 2.72 2.31
C THR A 40 13.73 3.92 1.82
N SER A 41 12.41 3.78 1.64
CA SER A 41 11.53 4.89 1.26
C SER A 41 11.50 5.98 2.33
N ALA A 42 11.32 5.61 3.60
CA ALA A 42 11.33 6.55 4.73
C ALA A 42 12.70 7.21 4.93
N ALA A 43 13.79 6.46 4.79
CA ALA A 43 15.16 6.97 4.87
C ALA A 43 15.47 7.92 3.71
N GLN A 44 15.04 7.60 2.49
CA GLN A 44 15.24 8.46 1.32
C GLN A 44 14.54 9.81 1.49
N ILE A 45 13.32 9.85 2.05
CA ILE A 45 12.61 11.09 2.36
C ILE A 45 13.33 11.85 3.49
N THR A 46 13.72 11.17 4.57
CA THR A 46 14.44 11.79 5.70
C THR A 46 15.78 12.40 5.25
N ILE A 47 16.52 11.67 4.42
CA ILE A 47 17.81 12.12 3.87
C ILE A 47 17.61 13.26 2.88
N ASN A 48 16.62 13.19 1.98
CA ASN A 48 16.33 14.28 1.06
C ASN A 48 15.93 15.57 1.79
N ASN A 49 15.11 15.46 2.85
CA ASN A 49 14.73 16.59 3.69
C ASN A 49 15.91 17.17 4.48
N TRP A 50 16.88 16.33 4.87
CA TRP A 50 18.09 16.76 5.58
C TRP A 50 19.15 17.39 4.66
N ILE A 51 19.30 16.89 3.42
CA ILE A 51 20.31 17.39 2.46
C ILE A 51 19.84 18.67 1.75
N ASN A 52 18.53 18.84 1.53
CA ASN A 52 17.96 20.03 0.88
C ASN A 52 16.93 20.75 1.77
N PRO A 53 17.33 21.36 2.90
CA PRO A 53 16.41 22.17 3.69
C PRO A 53 16.23 23.53 3.02
N LYS A 54 15.32 23.67 2.06
CA LYS A 54 14.93 25.00 1.53
C LYS A 54 13.74 25.54 2.30
N THR A 55 14.03 26.55 3.13
CA THR A 55 13.09 27.58 3.57
C THR A 55 12.58 28.36 2.36
N THR A 56 11.47 27.95 1.78
CA THR A 56 10.43 28.86 1.26
C THR A 56 9.12 28.09 1.24
N GLN A 57 8.14 28.64 1.94
CA GLN A 57 6.77 28.20 1.99
C GLN A 57 6.15 28.36 0.60
N THR A 58 6.26 27.31 -0.21
CA THR A 58 5.51 27.06 -1.44
C THR A 58 5.44 25.54 -1.58
N ASP A 59 4.34 24.95 -1.09
CA ASP A 59 3.65 23.78 -1.62
C ASP A 59 4.51 22.74 -2.36
N ALA A 60 5.55 22.22 -1.70
CA ALA A 60 6.16 20.94 -2.05
C ALA A 60 5.49 19.82 -1.25
N THR A 61 4.16 19.87 -1.20
CA THR A 61 3.29 18.78 -0.79
C THR A 61 3.06 17.95 -2.03
N SER A 62 3.95 17.01 -2.35
CA SER A 62 3.62 15.92 -3.28
C SER A 62 2.66 14.90 -2.64
N ALA A 63 1.88 15.30 -1.62
CA ALA A 63 0.76 14.53 -1.10
C ALA A 63 -0.48 14.90 -1.91
N SER A 64 -0.76 14.10 -2.94
CA SER A 64 -2.10 14.05 -3.53
C SER A 64 -2.95 13.21 -2.56
N GLU A 65 -3.75 13.88 -1.74
CA GLU A 65 -4.62 13.23 -0.74
C GLU A 65 -5.53 12.20 -1.40
N THR A 66 -5.58 10.99 -0.85
CA THR A 66 -6.50 9.95 -1.28
C THR A 66 -7.87 10.22 -0.67
N THR A 67 -8.91 10.24 -1.51
CA THR A 67 -10.25 10.64 -1.06
C THR A 67 -11.15 9.42 -0.90
N SER A 68 -11.93 9.39 0.18
CA SER A 68 -13.09 8.50 0.33
C SER A 68 -14.36 9.35 0.32
N GLU A 69 -15.27 9.09 -0.63
CA GLU A 69 -16.47 9.94 -0.81
C GLU A 69 -17.53 9.78 0.30
N ASN A 70 -17.39 8.79 1.18
CA ASN A 70 -18.27 8.61 2.35
C ASN A 70 -17.63 9.15 3.63
N GLY A 71 -16.98 10.31 3.58
CA GLY A 71 -16.10 10.91 4.61
C GLY A 71 -16.66 11.12 6.03
N SER A 72 -17.73 10.43 6.44
CA SER A 72 -18.23 10.33 7.82
C SER A 72 -18.94 9.01 8.16
N GLU A 73 -19.25 8.14 7.19
CA GLU A 73 -19.98 6.87 7.45
C GLU A 73 -19.01 5.69 7.37
N SER A 74 -18.56 5.23 8.53
CA SER A 74 -17.80 3.98 8.65
C SER A 74 -18.72 2.79 8.37
N GLY A 75 -18.27 1.88 7.52
CA GLY A 75 -18.96 0.64 7.22
C GLY A 75 -18.00 -0.53 7.14
N GLN A 76 -18.54 -1.73 7.05
CA GLN A 76 -17.76 -2.95 6.94
C GLN A 76 -18.49 -4.01 6.11
N TRP A 77 -17.79 -5.05 5.71
CA TRP A 77 -18.41 -6.24 5.16
C TRP A 77 -19.03 -7.10 6.27
N THR A 78 -19.93 -8.01 5.91
CA THR A 78 -20.49 -9.00 6.86
C THR A 78 -19.47 -10.06 7.30
N SER A 79 -18.33 -10.15 6.60
CA SER A 79 -17.21 -11.05 6.90
C SER A 79 -15.92 -10.38 6.47
N ASN A 80 -14.77 -10.82 6.97
CA ASN A 80 -13.44 -10.29 6.61
C ASN A 80 -12.97 -10.72 5.20
N SER A 81 -13.87 -10.74 4.22
CA SER A 81 -13.53 -11.04 2.84
C SER A 81 -14.38 -10.26 1.85
N ALA A 82 -13.77 -9.94 0.71
CA ALA A 82 -14.44 -9.28 -0.42
C ALA A 82 -13.90 -9.80 -1.75
N THR A 83 -14.76 -9.80 -2.76
CA THR A 83 -14.44 -10.23 -4.12
C THR A 83 -14.17 -9.02 -5.01
N LEU A 84 -13.05 -9.04 -5.75
CA LEU A 84 -12.57 -7.92 -6.56
C LEU A 84 -12.60 -8.27 -8.05
N TYR A 85 -13.01 -7.32 -8.90
CA TYR A 85 -12.79 -7.38 -10.34
C TYR A 85 -11.82 -6.29 -10.76
N LEU A 86 -10.73 -6.66 -11.44
CA LEU A 86 -9.68 -5.75 -11.87
C LEU A 86 -9.88 -5.33 -13.34
N ASP A 87 -10.01 -4.03 -13.57
CA ASP A 87 -10.25 -3.38 -14.87
C ASP A 87 -9.39 -2.11 -14.99
N LEU A 88 -8.08 -2.23 -14.75
CA LEU A 88 -7.17 -1.08 -14.67
C LEU A 88 -6.61 -0.66 -16.04
N ASN A 89 -6.66 -1.52 -17.06
CA ASN A 89 -6.18 -1.25 -18.43
C ASN A 89 -4.77 -0.64 -18.52
N ASN A 90 -3.95 -0.82 -17.48
CA ASN A 90 -2.58 -0.34 -17.35
C ASN A 90 -1.76 -1.36 -16.57
N GLN A 91 -0.66 -1.83 -17.15
CA GLN A 91 0.13 -2.92 -16.58
C GLN A 91 0.77 -2.55 -15.23
N THR A 92 1.29 -1.33 -15.09
CA THR A 92 1.94 -0.88 -13.84
C THR A 92 0.93 -0.81 -12.70
N LEU A 93 -0.25 -0.24 -12.95
CA LEU A 93 -1.30 -0.13 -11.94
C LEU A 93 -1.96 -1.48 -11.63
N ASP A 94 -2.17 -2.34 -12.62
CA ASP A 94 -2.67 -3.71 -12.40
C ASP A 94 -1.69 -4.51 -11.53
N GLN A 95 -0.39 -4.47 -11.84
CA GLN A 95 0.62 -5.15 -11.04
C GLN A 95 0.69 -4.61 -9.61
N ALA A 96 0.72 -3.28 -9.43
CA ALA A 96 0.74 -2.66 -8.11
C ALA A 96 -0.51 -3.02 -7.28
N THR A 97 -1.68 -3.04 -7.91
CA THR A 97 -2.94 -3.46 -7.26
C THR A 97 -2.88 -4.92 -6.83
N ARG A 98 -2.33 -5.82 -7.64
CA ARG A 98 -2.18 -7.24 -7.29
C ARG A 98 -1.23 -7.44 -6.12
N GLU A 99 -0.13 -6.68 -6.09
CA GLU A 99 0.83 -6.70 -4.98
C GLU A 99 0.18 -6.18 -3.69
N ALA A 100 -0.60 -5.11 -3.75
CA ALA A 100 -1.35 -4.59 -2.61
C ALA A 100 -2.44 -5.57 -2.11
N ILE A 101 -3.15 -6.25 -3.03
CA ILE A 101 -4.10 -7.32 -2.70
C ILE A 101 -3.40 -8.46 -1.98
N GLN A 102 -2.26 -8.91 -2.52
CA GLN A 102 -1.45 -9.93 -1.88
C GLN A 102 -0.95 -9.45 -0.52
N ALA A 103 -0.59 -8.17 -0.40
CA ALA A 103 -0.11 -7.60 0.84
C ALA A 103 -1.12 -7.69 1.98
N TRP A 104 -2.36 -7.30 1.71
CA TRP A 104 -3.46 -7.48 2.65
C TRP A 104 -3.75 -8.95 2.93
N ASN A 105 -3.78 -9.81 1.91
CA ASN A 105 -4.04 -11.24 2.11
C ASN A 105 -2.98 -11.93 2.96
N ASP A 106 -1.70 -11.58 2.79
CA ASP A 106 -0.57 -12.14 3.53
C ASP A 106 -0.62 -11.78 5.03
N THR A 107 -1.34 -10.73 5.42
CA THR A 107 -1.56 -10.40 6.84
C THR A 107 -2.46 -11.42 7.55
N GLY A 108 -3.31 -12.14 6.80
CA GLY A 108 -4.27 -13.11 7.32
C GLY A 108 -5.52 -12.52 7.98
N VAL A 109 -5.63 -11.19 8.15
CA VAL A 109 -6.77 -10.56 8.84
C VAL A 109 -7.93 -10.18 7.90
N PHE A 110 -7.67 -10.14 6.59
CA PHE A 110 -8.69 -9.92 5.57
C PHE A 110 -8.34 -10.70 4.30
N THR A 111 -9.34 -11.20 3.58
CA THR A 111 -9.16 -11.96 2.35
C THR A 111 -9.85 -11.32 1.15
N PHE A 112 -9.06 -10.79 0.22
CA PHE A 112 -9.49 -10.41 -1.11
C PHE A 112 -9.42 -11.57 -2.09
N LYS A 113 -10.48 -11.77 -2.87
CA LYS A 113 -10.56 -12.79 -3.93
C LYS A 113 -10.78 -12.15 -5.28
N ILE A 114 -9.85 -12.34 -6.22
CA ILE A 114 -10.01 -11.81 -7.59
C ILE A 114 -10.98 -12.72 -8.37
N THR A 115 -11.98 -12.13 -9.01
CA THR A 115 -12.91 -12.81 -9.92
C THR A 115 -12.73 -12.32 -11.35
N THR A 116 -12.96 -13.20 -12.33
CA THR A 116 -13.06 -12.83 -13.75
C THR A 116 -14.47 -12.40 -14.15
N ASN A 117 -15.46 -12.58 -13.28
CA ASN A 117 -16.85 -12.20 -13.54
C ASN A 117 -17.18 -10.90 -12.80
N ARG A 118 -17.20 -9.78 -13.52
CA ARG A 118 -17.53 -8.45 -13.00
C ARG A 118 -18.84 -8.39 -12.21
N LYS A 119 -19.85 -9.19 -12.58
CA LYS A 119 -21.16 -9.19 -11.89
C LYS A 119 -21.13 -9.91 -10.52
N LYS A 120 -20.06 -10.65 -10.23
CA LYS A 120 -19.85 -11.36 -8.96
C LYS A 120 -18.85 -10.65 -8.04
N ALA A 121 -18.36 -9.48 -8.42
CA ALA A 121 -17.44 -8.71 -7.60
C ALA A 121 -18.21 -7.80 -6.65
N ASP A 122 -17.73 -7.75 -5.42
CA ASP A 122 -18.17 -6.79 -4.42
C ASP A 122 -17.59 -5.40 -4.75
N VAL A 123 -16.35 -5.35 -5.24
CA VAL A 123 -15.70 -4.10 -5.65
C VAL A 123 -15.10 -4.22 -7.05
N VAL A 124 -15.34 -3.19 -7.87
CA VAL A 124 -14.66 -3.03 -9.16
C VAL A 124 -13.48 -2.07 -8.98
N ILE A 125 -12.28 -2.53 -9.29
CA ILE A 125 -11.07 -1.70 -9.29
C ILE A 125 -10.77 -1.30 -10.72
N THR A 126 -10.67 0.00 -10.97
CA THR A 126 -10.42 0.55 -12.31
C THR A 126 -9.51 1.76 -12.22
N THR A 127 -9.20 2.35 -13.37
CA THR A 127 -8.42 3.57 -13.44
C THR A 127 -9.30 4.79 -13.66
N MET A 128 -8.78 5.93 -13.27
CA MET A 128 -9.29 7.24 -13.67
C MET A 128 -8.15 8.09 -14.21
N ASP A 129 -8.53 9.14 -14.92
CA ASP A 129 -7.59 10.10 -15.51
C ASP A 129 -8.20 11.49 -15.33
N ASN A 130 -8.07 12.02 -14.12
CA ASN A 130 -8.68 13.30 -13.75
C ASN A 130 -7.73 14.11 -12.88
N ASN A 131 -7.33 15.28 -13.36
CA ASN A 131 -6.38 16.17 -12.68
C ASN A 131 -7.08 17.18 -11.75
N SER A 132 -8.42 17.16 -11.70
CA SER A 132 -9.22 18.19 -11.01
C SER A 132 -9.62 17.82 -9.58
N ASN A 133 -9.47 16.55 -9.17
CA ASN A 133 -9.89 16.09 -7.84
C ASN A 133 -8.74 16.04 -6.82
N GLY A 134 -7.48 16.27 -7.24
CA GLY A 134 -6.34 16.31 -6.33
C GLY A 134 -5.91 14.95 -5.75
N ALA A 135 -6.51 13.83 -6.18
CA ALA A 135 -6.37 12.54 -5.50
C ALA A 135 -5.69 11.49 -6.36
N ALA A 136 -4.65 10.85 -5.82
CA ALA A 136 -3.93 9.75 -6.46
C ALA A 136 -4.74 8.44 -6.48
N GLY A 137 -5.67 8.30 -5.55
CA GLY A 137 -6.62 7.20 -5.43
C GLY A 137 -7.97 7.68 -4.91
N LEU A 138 -9.02 6.90 -5.18
CA LEU A 138 -10.37 7.19 -4.72
C LEU A 138 -11.16 5.90 -4.51
N THR A 139 -11.71 5.74 -3.31
CA THR A 139 -12.60 4.62 -3.00
C THR A 139 -14.02 5.13 -2.72
N LYS A 140 -14.99 4.46 -3.36
CA LYS A 140 -16.41 4.74 -3.22
C LYS A 140 -17.13 3.46 -2.81
N MET A 141 -17.71 3.45 -1.61
CA MET A 141 -18.47 2.32 -1.10
C MET A 141 -19.97 2.65 -1.09
N ASN A 142 -20.81 1.71 -1.47
CA ASN A 142 -22.24 1.81 -1.24
C ASN A 142 -22.56 1.11 0.08
N ILE A 143 -23.16 1.86 1.01
CA ILE A 143 -23.44 1.40 2.37
C ILE A 143 -24.96 1.25 2.53
N ASN A 144 -25.39 0.17 3.18
CA ASN A 144 -26.76 0.07 3.66
C ASN A 144 -26.92 0.96 4.89
N SER A 145 -27.73 2.03 4.78
CA SER A 145 -27.90 3.03 5.86
C SER A 145 -28.49 2.48 7.16
N VAL A 146 -29.11 1.29 7.14
CA VAL A 146 -29.68 0.65 8.34
C VAL A 146 -28.65 -0.24 8.99
N THR A 147 -28.01 -1.13 8.24
CA THR A 147 -27.09 -2.13 8.80
C THR A 147 -25.63 -1.66 8.85
N HIS A 148 -25.31 -0.53 8.21
CA HIS A 148 -23.95 -0.01 8.03
C HIS A 148 -22.99 -1.00 7.33
N TYR A 149 -23.55 -1.97 6.61
CA TYR A 149 -22.76 -2.91 5.83
C TYR A 149 -22.55 -2.41 4.40
N PHE A 150 -21.35 -2.68 3.90
CA PHE A 150 -21.03 -2.49 2.50
C PHE A 150 -21.87 -3.43 1.62
N VAL A 151 -22.40 -2.86 0.53
CA VAL A 151 -23.20 -3.57 -0.47
C VAL A 151 -22.36 -3.86 -1.71
N ASN A 152 -21.60 -2.87 -2.17
CA ASN A 152 -20.59 -2.98 -3.23
C ASN A 152 -19.75 -1.70 -3.24
N GLY A 153 -18.72 -1.64 -4.09
CA GLY A 153 -17.91 -0.43 -4.23
C GLY A 153 -17.18 -0.31 -5.56
N LYS A 154 -16.50 0.83 -5.71
CA LYS A 154 -15.55 1.08 -6.77
C LYS A 154 -14.29 1.71 -6.19
N MET A 155 -13.15 1.22 -6.62
CA MET A 155 -11.84 1.78 -6.32
C MET A 155 -11.22 2.29 -7.62
N TYR A 156 -10.61 3.46 -7.55
CA TYR A 156 -9.97 4.12 -8.67
C TYR A 156 -8.50 4.41 -8.33
N LEU A 157 -7.61 4.05 -9.24
CA LEU A 157 -6.23 4.57 -9.24
C LEU A 157 -6.11 5.64 -10.33
N ASN A 158 -5.59 6.82 -9.96
CA ASN A 158 -5.55 7.97 -10.84
C ASN A 158 -4.25 8.03 -11.64
N GLN A 159 -4.34 7.71 -12.92
CA GLN A 159 -3.20 7.66 -13.84
C GLN A 159 -2.50 9.00 -13.98
N ALA A 160 -3.26 10.09 -13.97
CA ALA A 160 -2.76 11.45 -14.11
C ALA A 160 -1.79 11.88 -13.01
N TYR A 161 -1.85 11.24 -11.83
CA TYR A 161 -0.91 11.47 -10.74
C TYR A 161 0.13 10.34 -10.67
N LEU A 162 -0.33 9.10 -10.57
CA LEU A 162 0.51 7.94 -10.27
C LEU A 162 1.51 7.61 -11.39
N LEU A 163 1.19 7.97 -12.64
CA LEU A 163 2.04 7.69 -13.80
C LEU A 163 2.65 8.95 -14.42
N SER A 164 2.28 10.14 -13.93
CA SER A 164 2.83 11.38 -14.44
C SER A 164 4.25 11.61 -13.92
N PRO A 165 5.23 11.87 -14.80
CA PRO A 165 6.59 12.19 -14.39
C PRO A 165 6.70 13.43 -13.49
N GLU A 166 5.71 14.33 -13.51
CA GLU A 166 5.69 15.56 -12.72
C GLU A 166 5.59 15.26 -11.21
N TYR A 167 4.79 14.26 -10.83
CA TYR A 167 4.62 13.87 -9.43
C TYR A 167 5.65 12.83 -8.98
N ASN A 168 6.34 12.19 -9.92
CA ASN A 168 7.50 11.33 -9.69
C ASN A 168 7.26 10.23 -8.62
N TYR A 169 6.08 9.59 -8.67
CA TYR A 169 5.78 8.44 -7.83
C TYR A 169 6.74 7.29 -8.14
N SER A 170 7.36 6.75 -7.09
CA SER A 170 8.05 5.47 -7.19
C SER A 170 7.03 4.34 -7.34
N TYR A 171 7.46 3.20 -7.89
CA TYR A 171 6.60 2.03 -7.98
C TYR A 171 6.05 1.60 -6.60
N GLN A 172 6.86 1.68 -5.54
CA GLN A 172 6.42 1.36 -4.19
C GLN A 172 5.34 2.33 -3.69
N GLN A 173 5.42 3.62 -4.03
CA GLN A 173 4.37 4.58 -3.66
C GLN A 173 3.05 4.30 -4.38
N ILE A 174 3.09 3.77 -5.60
CA ILE A 174 1.90 3.30 -6.32
C ILE A 174 1.30 2.08 -5.60
N VAL A 175 2.14 1.12 -5.17
CA VAL A 175 1.70 -0.03 -4.37
C VAL A 175 1.05 0.43 -3.07
N ASN A 176 1.72 1.32 -2.31
CA ASN A 176 1.18 1.87 -1.06
C ASN A 176 -0.17 2.59 -1.28
N THR A 177 -0.30 3.35 -2.38
CA THR A 177 -1.57 3.99 -2.74
C THR A 177 -2.67 2.95 -2.94
N ALA A 178 -2.38 1.85 -3.66
CA ALA A 178 -3.33 0.76 -3.80
C ALA A 178 -3.63 0.05 -2.47
N GLU A 179 -2.64 -0.12 -1.58
CA GLU A 179 -2.85 -0.67 -0.24
C GLU A 179 -3.77 0.21 0.60
N HIS A 180 -3.61 1.55 0.53
CA HIS A 180 -4.46 2.53 1.22
C HIS A 180 -5.91 2.44 0.76
N GLU A 181 -6.14 2.48 -0.54
CA GLU A 181 -7.50 2.38 -1.10
C GLU A 181 -8.15 1.03 -0.75
N LEU A 182 -7.38 -0.07 -0.77
CA LEU A 182 -7.87 -1.35 -0.28
C LEU A 182 -8.18 -1.33 1.22
N GLY A 183 -7.46 -0.55 2.03
CA GLY A 183 -7.80 -0.31 3.42
C GLY A 183 -9.18 0.33 3.58
N HIS A 184 -9.54 1.29 2.73
CA HIS A 184 -10.92 1.81 2.67
C HIS A 184 -11.94 0.76 2.22
N VAL A 185 -11.58 -0.10 1.26
CA VAL A 185 -12.43 -1.24 0.88
C VAL A 185 -12.65 -2.19 2.06
N ILE A 186 -11.67 -2.37 2.94
CA ILE A 186 -11.80 -3.16 4.18
C ILE A 186 -12.72 -2.46 5.19
N GLY A 187 -12.80 -1.13 5.15
CA GLY A 187 -13.59 -0.31 6.08
C GLY A 187 -12.73 0.51 7.05
N LEU A 188 -11.42 0.57 6.83
CA LEU A 188 -10.54 1.43 7.62
C LEU A 188 -10.75 2.91 7.25
N SER A 189 -10.73 3.74 8.29
CA SER A 189 -10.74 5.21 8.16
C SER A 189 -9.30 5.75 8.19
N HIS A 190 -9.14 7.02 7.81
CA HIS A 190 -7.85 7.68 7.92
C HIS A 190 -7.36 7.77 9.38
N THR A 191 -6.05 7.85 9.54
CA THR A 191 -5.38 8.11 10.81
C THR A 191 -4.18 9.03 10.61
N ASP A 192 -3.87 9.83 11.63
CA ASP A 192 -2.69 10.71 11.64
C ASP A 192 -1.40 9.97 12.06
N GLU A 193 -1.52 8.70 12.47
CA GLU A 193 -0.41 7.84 12.88
C GLU A 193 0.41 7.34 11.68
N ILE A 194 1.58 6.73 11.94
CA ILE A 194 2.34 6.01 10.91
C ILE A 194 1.56 4.76 10.49
N SER A 195 0.97 4.82 9.30
CA SER A 195 -0.03 3.84 8.83
C SER A 195 -0.20 3.95 7.32
N VAL A 196 -0.60 2.86 6.68
CA VAL A 196 -1.03 2.91 5.27
C VAL A 196 -2.24 3.83 5.09
N MET A 197 -3.04 4.01 6.14
CA MET A 197 -4.26 4.82 6.18
C MET A 197 -4.00 6.31 6.48
N GLN A 198 -2.77 6.81 6.34
CA GLN A 198 -2.57 8.26 6.34
C GLN A 198 -3.30 8.94 5.17
N PRO A 199 -3.80 10.18 5.31
CA PRO A 199 -4.55 10.87 4.26
C PRO A 199 -3.84 11.01 2.90
N ALA A 200 -2.50 11.04 2.89
CA ALA A 200 -1.72 11.07 1.65
C ALA A 200 -1.66 9.71 0.92
N GLY A 201 -1.92 8.61 1.64
CA GLY A 201 -2.08 7.25 1.13
C GLY A 201 -0.88 6.58 0.46
N SER A 202 0.25 7.24 0.28
CA SER A 202 1.37 6.72 -0.54
C SER A 202 2.68 6.50 0.21
N LEU A 203 2.80 7.02 1.44
CA LEU A 203 4.08 7.10 2.15
C LEU A 203 4.47 5.81 2.88
N TYR A 204 3.50 5.13 3.47
CA TYR A 204 3.72 3.93 4.28
C TYR A 204 2.95 2.75 3.67
N SER A 205 3.54 1.55 3.73
CA SER A 205 2.79 0.32 3.47
C SER A 205 1.90 -0.04 4.67
N ILE A 206 1.20 -1.17 4.60
CA ILE A 206 0.48 -1.77 5.74
C ILE A 206 1.39 -1.88 6.99
N GLN A 207 0.92 -1.34 8.12
CA GLN A 207 1.57 -1.38 9.43
C GLN A 207 0.80 -2.27 10.41
N GLN A 208 1.40 -2.57 11.57
CA GLN A 208 0.75 -3.37 12.61
C GLN A 208 -0.55 -2.72 13.13
N LEU A 209 -0.57 -1.39 13.24
CA LEU A 209 -1.78 -0.63 13.61
C LEU A 209 -2.95 -0.94 12.67
N ASP A 210 -2.68 -1.04 11.37
CA ASP A 210 -3.69 -1.33 10.36
C ASP A 210 -4.26 -2.75 10.56
N ILE A 211 -3.38 -3.73 10.78
CA ILE A 211 -3.75 -5.13 11.06
C ILE A 211 -4.63 -5.22 12.31
N ASP A 212 -4.26 -4.54 13.39
CA ASP A 212 -5.00 -4.54 14.66
C ASP A 212 -6.38 -3.88 14.49
N ASN A 213 -6.46 -2.81 13.71
CA ASN A 213 -7.74 -2.15 13.38
C ASN A 213 -8.67 -3.07 12.57
N VAL A 214 -8.15 -3.84 11.61
CA VAL A 214 -8.94 -4.83 10.86
C VAL A 214 -9.47 -5.93 11.80
N LYS A 215 -8.63 -6.46 12.69
CA LYS A 215 -9.07 -7.46 13.68
C LYS A 215 -10.19 -6.95 14.57
N ASN A 216 -10.07 -5.72 15.06
CA ASN A 216 -11.10 -5.06 15.85
C ASN A 216 -12.41 -4.89 15.04
N LEU A 217 -12.30 -4.53 13.75
CA LEU A 217 -13.46 -4.32 12.89
C LEU A 217 -14.24 -5.62 12.61
N TYR A 218 -13.53 -6.75 12.48
CA TYR A 218 -14.13 -8.05 12.14
C TYR A 218 -14.21 -9.04 13.31
N ASN A 219 -13.90 -8.59 14.53
CA ASN A 219 -13.90 -9.39 15.76
C ASN A 219 -13.02 -10.65 15.69
N GLU A 220 -11.89 -10.58 14.97
CA GLU A 220 -10.91 -11.66 14.95
C GLU A 220 -10.01 -11.56 16.18
N LYS A 221 -9.97 -12.63 17.00
CA LYS A 221 -9.11 -12.72 18.20
C LYS A 221 -7.69 -13.12 17.84
#